data_AF-A0A9W9FZ17-F1
#
_entry.id   AF-A0A9W9FZ17-F1
#
_cell.length_a   1.000
_cell.length_b   1.000
_cell.length_c   1.000
_cell.angle_alpha   90.00
_cell.angle_beta   90.00
_cell.angle_gamma   90.00
#
_symmetry.space_group_name_H-M   'P 1'
#
loop_
_entity.id
_entity.type
_entity.pdbx_description
1 polymer ?
#
loop_
_entity_poly.entity_id
_entity_poly.type
_entity_poly.pdbx_seq_one_letter_code
_entity_poly.pdbx_strand_id
1 'polypeptide(L)'
;MKIHSFRSIGSKTHQTNRITNIIQTRPINRPLRALSLSFSPLYPPPKPRSQLAGLRRASPHFASYSSIPVSETQNPAMATATKIQLDPVKDAGVFSFRVQENAARVASQVLQEDMEKHHVFFNQEGFHNHIVHGILTIYALGGSAEDIQAHYDRNKSYQRRPYPTKQDTVKAMEDSTKFQQYLGKGAEYANFLAFFQHAIDTKGVGEVLQEYVFSGDHRAESMLCRLFGGLIHPLIHLGFGLEFNQPAIVAQALAQAAVHEEWMGLEFFLPAEKLAGGIGKPGKKTLLQLLNEIQTDQALKSSVKWSDVNKIRDGILVRAPQQMLDYASQYTVSKDQVPQRLSDMINTVVYYASAAQRPDKEVKFDFFFIHCVNSSIFFSKIMDLPYLDDKSKLRLLEWKGRMDLVMYVSRNSPNLPLNEITQYPAKADWETLFSRSAAHPSDDGHLAKLVRAVAHGQNVCKPFEKDGLPISGDMWLQIGNMAIDSTTGKEAMWVRSTGFDEAWENLSERARL
;
A
#
# COMPACT_ATOMS: atom_id res chain seq x y z
N MET A 1 81.59 -3.88 -23.75
CA MET A 1 82.79 -3.59 -22.93
C MET A 1 82.55 -4.14 -21.53
N LYS A 2 83.50 -4.88 -20.93
CA LYS A 2 83.41 -5.28 -19.51
C LYS A 2 83.76 -4.10 -18.61
N ILE A 3 83.26 -4.09 -17.37
CA ILE A 3 84.07 -4.01 -16.14
C ILE A 3 83.23 -4.50 -14.95
N HIS A 4 83.89 -5.13 -13.98
CA HIS A 4 83.30 -5.74 -12.78
C HIS A 4 83.21 -4.76 -11.61
N SER A 5 82.33 -5.07 -10.64
CA SER A 5 82.72 -5.14 -9.22
C SER A 5 81.82 -6.14 -8.48
N PHE A 6 82.33 -6.79 -7.43
CA PHE A 6 81.78 -8.02 -6.85
C PHE A 6 82.11 -8.12 -5.35
N ARG A 7 81.20 -8.70 -4.54
CA ARG A 7 81.40 -9.18 -3.14
C ARG A 7 81.62 -8.05 -2.10
N SER A 8 81.29 -8.25 -0.81
CA SER A 8 81.51 -9.46 0.01
C SER A 8 80.58 -9.59 1.24
N ILE A 9 80.06 -10.82 1.49
CA ILE A 9 79.96 -11.61 2.76
C ILE A 9 79.60 -10.84 4.06
N GLY A 10 78.71 -11.25 4.99
CA GLY A 10 77.93 -12.48 5.31
C GLY A 10 77.48 -12.38 6.80
N SER A 11 76.78 -13.30 7.49
CA SER A 11 76.14 -14.61 7.21
C SER A 11 75.21 -14.99 8.42
N LYS A 12 74.82 -16.28 8.60
CA LYS A 12 73.99 -16.89 9.69
C LYS A 12 72.45 -16.64 9.62
N THR A 13 71.62 -17.57 9.11
CA THR A 13 71.07 -18.83 9.71
C THR A 13 69.99 -18.59 10.79
N HIS A 14 68.82 -19.25 10.84
CA HIS A 14 68.36 -20.53 10.24
C HIS A 14 66.86 -20.53 9.84
N GLN A 15 66.55 -21.32 8.79
CA GLN A 15 65.30 -22.04 8.45
C GLN A 15 63.95 -21.74 9.15
N THR A 16 62.90 -21.66 8.32
CA THR A 16 61.75 -22.59 8.41
C THR A 16 61.13 -22.81 7.03
N ASN A 17 60.73 -24.06 6.73
CA ASN A 17 60.22 -24.45 5.41
C ASN A 17 58.79 -23.95 5.19
N ARG A 18 58.46 -23.50 3.98
CA ARG A 18 57.08 -23.59 3.44
C ARG A 18 57.09 -24.37 2.13
N ILE A 19 56.43 -25.52 2.17
CA ILE A 19 56.16 -26.38 1.03
C ILE A 19 55.06 -25.73 0.18
N THR A 20 55.27 -25.70 -1.13
CA THR A 20 54.25 -25.39 -2.13
C THR A 20 53.19 -26.49 -2.15
N ASN A 21 51.92 -26.13 -2.00
CA ASN A 21 50.82 -27.02 -2.33
C ASN A 21 49.81 -26.30 -3.23
N ILE A 22 49.59 -26.90 -4.40
CA ILE A 22 48.61 -26.47 -5.40
C ILE A 22 47.24 -26.95 -4.93
N ILE A 23 46.26 -26.04 -4.81
CA ILE A 23 44.85 -26.40 -4.66
C ILE A 23 44.08 -25.78 -5.83
N GLN A 24 43.58 -26.64 -6.71
CA GLN A 24 42.63 -26.28 -7.74
C GLN A 24 41.28 -25.95 -7.08
N THR A 25 40.83 -24.72 -7.17
CA THR A 25 39.45 -24.34 -6.81
C THR A 25 38.52 -24.64 -7.99
N ARG A 26 37.65 -25.65 -7.83
CA ARG A 26 36.55 -25.88 -8.79
C ARG A 26 35.46 -24.83 -8.59
N PRO A 27 34.94 -24.18 -9.64
CA PRO A 27 33.75 -23.34 -9.52
C PRO A 27 32.51 -24.24 -9.35
N ILE A 28 31.72 -24.01 -8.29
CA ILE A 28 30.43 -24.67 -8.11
C ILE A 28 29.38 -23.93 -8.94
N ASN A 29 29.35 -24.23 -10.24
CA ASN A 29 28.19 -23.91 -11.07
C ASN A 29 27.03 -24.85 -10.69
N ARG A 30 26.10 -24.37 -9.87
CA ARG A 30 24.74 -24.93 -9.80
C ARG A 30 23.80 -24.01 -10.59
N PRO A 31 23.15 -24.48 -11.68
CA PRO A 31 22.13 -23.69 -12.33
C PRO A 31 20.93 -23.58 -11.40
N LEU A 32 20.50 -22.34 -11.12
CA LEU A 32 19.16 -22.08 -10.62
C LEU A 32 18.19 -22.57 -11.71
N ARG A 33 17.46 -23.66 -11.43
CA ARG A 33 16.35 -24.06 -12.29
C ARG A 33 15.31 -22.94 -12.25
N ALA A 34 15.14 -22.24 -13.37
CA ALA A 34 14.00 -21.37 -13.58
C ALA A 34 12.71 -22.21 -13.52
N LEU A 35 12.02 -22.13 -12.39
CA LEU A 35 10.61 -22.54 -12.32
C LEU A 35 9.81 -21.44 -13.00
N SER A 36 9.34 -21.72 -14.22
CA SER A 36 8.33 -20.90 -14.89
C SER A 36 7.02 -20.98 -14.11
N LEU A 37 6.83 -20.07 -13.16
CA LEU A 37 5.55 -19.92 -12.47
C LEU A 37 4.59 -19.19 -13.41
N SER A 38 3.77 -19.96 -14.12
CA SER A 38 2.60 -19.43 -14.81
C SER A 38 1.61 -18.90 -13.76
N PHE A 39 1.33 -17.60 -13.83
CA PHE A 39 0.27 -16.98 -13.04
C PHE A 39 -1.11 -17.41 -13.57
N SER A 40 -1.55 -18.60 -13.19
CA SER A 40 -2.96 -18.99 -13.31
C SER A 40 -3.77 -18.37 -12.16
N PRO A 41 -5.04 -17.97 -12.38
CA PRO A 41 -5.86 -17.34 -11.34
C PRO A 41 -6.29 -18.38 -10.30
N LEU A 42 -5.55 -18.46 -9.18
CA LEU A 42 -5.86 -19.33 -8.04
C LEU A 42 -6.93 -18.73 -7.11
N TYR A 43 -8.11 -18.47 -7.66
CA TYR A 43 -9.35 -18.32 -6.89
C TYR A 43 -10.18 -19.61 -7.05
N PRO A 44 -10.42 -20.38 -5.97
CA PRO A 44 -11.27 -21.57 -6.07
C PRO A 44 -12.73 -21.17 -6.29
N PRO A 45 -13.47 -21.79 -7.24
CA PRO A 45 -14.87 -21.50 -7.44
C PRO A 45 -15.71 -21.95 -6.22
N PRO A 46 -16.79 -21.22 -5.87
CA PRO A 46 -17.67 -21.60 -4.77
C PRO A 46 -18.41 -22.91 -5.07
N LYS A 47 -18.43 -23.83 -4.09
CA LYS A 47 -19.24 -25.05 -4.20
C LYS A 47 -20.74 -24.71 -4.11
N PRO A 48 -21.60 -25.32 -4.93
CA PRO A 48 -23.04 -25.11 -4.84
C PRO A 48 -23.59 -25.67 -3.51
N ARG A 49 -24.37 -24.86 -2.79
CA ARG A 49 -25.19 -25.32 -1.65
C ARG A 49 -26.49 -25.93 -2.16
N SER A 50 -26.84 -27.11 -1.63
CA SER A 50 -28.13 -27.75 -1.85
C SER A 50 -29.25 -26.96 -1.18
N GLN A 51 -30.39 -26.84 -1.88
CA GLN A 51 -31.63 -26.33 -1.30
C GLN A 51 -32.30 -27.41 -0.46
N LEU A 52 -32.79 -27.04 0.73
CA LEU A 52 -33.87 -27.76 1.41
C LEU A 52 -34.82 -26.72 2.03
N ALA A 53 -36.06 -26.70 1.55
CA ALA A 53 -37.12 -25.84 2.05
C ALA A 53 -37.87 -26.51 3.23
N GLY A 54 -38.31 -25.72 4.20
CA GLY A 54 -38.96 -26.22 5.41
C GLY A 54 -39.76 -25.14 6.15
N LEU A 55 -40.82 -24.61 5.50
CA LEU A 55 -41.76 -23.67 6.12
C LEU A 55 -42.59 -24.34 7.22
N ARG A 56 -42.75 -23.66 8.37
CA ARG A 56 -44.00 -23.67 9.16
C ARG A 56 -44.13 -22.38 9.99
N ARG A 57 -45.32 -21.77 9.93
CA ARG A 57 -45.71 -20.57 10.69
C ARG A 57 -46.11 -20.92 12.12
N ALA A 58 -45.87 -20.01 13.05
CA ALA A 58 -46.70 -19.79 14.22
C ALA A 58 -46.71 -18.28 14.56
N SER A 59 -47.86 -17.76 14.97
CA SER A 59 -48.08 -16.34 15.33
C SER A 59 -48.22 -16.21 16.86
N PRO A 60 -48.12 -14.99 17.44
CA PRO A 60 -47.54 -14.82 18.77
C PRO A 60 -48.54 -14.88 19.94
N HIS A 61 -48.03 -15.22 21.13
CA HIS A 61 -48.67 -14.90 22.40
C HIS A 61 -47.99 -13.71 23.07
N PHE A 62 -48.80 -12.77 23.55
CA PHE A 62 -48.38 -11.68 24.43
C PHE A 62 -47.98 -12.20 25.81
N ALA A 63 -46.86 -11.71 26.35
CA ALA A 63 -46.58 -11.72 27.78
C ALA A 63 -45.82 -10.43 28.15
N SER A 64 -46.37 -9.65 29.07
CA SER A 64 -45.79 -8.41 29.58
C SER A 64 -44.61 -8.70 30.50
N TYR A 65 -43.50 -7.97 30.33
CA TYR A 65 -42.42 -7.91 31.33
C TYR A 65 -42.09 -6.47 31.70
N SER A 66 -41.90 -6.25 33.00
CA SER A 66 -41.66 -4.93 33.60
C SER A 66 -40.38 -4.28 33.11
N SER A 67 -40.42 -2.95 33.02
CA SER A 67 -39.27 -2.08 32.81
C SER A 67 -38.25 -2.23 33.96
N ILE A 68 -37.08 -2.77 33.65
CA ILE A 68 -35.87 -2.65 34.48
C ILE A 68 -35.17 -1.34 34.05
N PRO A 69 -34.73 -0.47 34.98
CA PRO A 69 -34.08 0.78 34.60
C PRO A 69 -32.71 0.50 33.97
N VAL A 70 -32.50 1.01 32.75
CA VAL A 70 -31.20 1.02 32.08
C VAL A 70 -30.31 2.05 32.78
N SER A 71 -29.49 1.57 33.72
CA SER A 71 -28.54 2.36 34.49
C SER A 71 -27.17 1.72 34.45
N GLU A 72 -26.49 1.82 33.30
CA GLU A 72 -25.03 1.86 33.27
C GLU A 72 -24.61 2.58 31.98
N THR A 73 -24.34 3.88 32.09
CA THR A 73 -23.55 4.60 31.09
C THR A 73 -22.11 4.10 31.20
N GLN A 74 -21.83 2.95 30.59
CA GLN A 74 -20.45 2.55 30.33
C GLN A 74 -19.84 3.65 29.47
N ASN A 75 -18.81 4.33 30.00
CA ASN A 75 -17.93 5.14 29.15
C ASN A 75 -17.43 4.20 28.04
N PRO A 76 -17.67 4.50 26.75
CA PRO A 76 -17.19 3.65 25.68
C PRO A 76 -15.67 3.56 25.79
N ALA A 77 -15.16 2.36 26.01
CA ALA A 77 -13.74 2.12 26.26
C ALA A 77 -12.93 2.62 25.05
N MET A 78 -12.07 3.62 25.25
CA MET A 78 -11.33 4.22 24.13
C MET A 78 -10.39 3.21 23.47
N ALA A 79 -10.10 3.42 22.18
CA ALA A 79 -9.09 2.63 21.48
C ALA A 79 -7.71 2.78 22.15
N THR A 80 -6.97 1.68 22.23
CA THR A 80 -5.61 1.60 22.80
C THR A 80 -4.67 0.94 21.78
N ALA A 81 -3.41 0.65 22.14
CA ALA A 81 -2.57 -0.14 21.26
C ALA A 81 -2.99 -1.62 21.16
N THR A 82 -3.81 -2.11 22.09
CA THR A 82 -4.28 -3.51 22.15
C THR A 82 -5.78 -3.68 21.93
N LYS A 83 -6.56 -2.58 21.92
CA LYS A 83 -8.00 -2.56 21.73
C LYS A 83 -8.39 -1.68 20.55
N ILE A 84 -9.05 -2.27 19.55
CA ILE A 84 -9.72 -1.56 18.46
C ILE A 84 -11.13 -1.17 18.92
N GLN A 85 -11.49 0.10 18.76
CA GLN A 85 -12.81 0.65 19.05
C GLN A 85 -13.06 1.89 18.20
N LEU A 86 -14.05 1.82 17.31
CA LEU A 86 -14.50 2.94 16.49
C LEU A 86 -15.61 3.72 17.20
N ASP A 87 -15.53 5.05 17.11
CA ASP A 87 -16.55 6.03 17.46
C ASP A 87 -17.07 6.69 16.16
N PRO A 88 -18.38 6.63 15.84
CA PRO A 88 -18.92 7.13 14.58
C PRO A 88 -18.85 8.65 14.42
N VAL A 89 -18.56 9.41 15.48
CA VAL A 89 -18.37 10.86 15.42
C VAL A 89 -16.90 11.22 15.20
N LYS A 90 -15.97 10.48 15.84
CA LYS A 90 -14.52 10.79 15.80
C LYS A 90 -13.76 10.07 14.68
N ASP A 91 -14.22 8.87 14.33
CA ASP A 91 -13.50 7.91 13.50
C ASP A 91 -14.26 7.62 12.19
N ALA A 92 -14.94 8.62 11.62
CA ALA A 92 -15.60 8.46 10.32
C ALA A 92 -14.60 8.39 9.15
N GLY A 93 -13.39 8.95 9.33
CA GLY A 93 -12.35 9.10 8.31
C GLY A 93 -12.48 10.40 7.47
N VAL A 94 -11.45 10.72 6.68
CA VAL A 94 -11.35 11.99 5.91
C VAL A 94 -12.36 12.07 4.76
N PHE A 95 -12.87 10.93 4.31
CA PHE A 95 -14.07 10.84 3.49
C PHE A 95 -15.00 9.79 4.08
N SER A 96 -16.25 10.19 4.32
CA SER A 96 -17.28 9.32 4.89
C SER A 96 -18.67 9.62 4.34
N PHE A 97 -19.55 8.65 4.42
CA PHE A 97 -20.94 8.74 3.99
C PHE A 97 -21.84 8.00 4.99
N ARG A 98 -22.65 8.74 5.76
CA ARG A 98 -23.69 8.20 6.67
C ARG A 98 -23.25 7.00 7.54
N VAL A 99 -22.10 7.12 8.19
CA VAL A 99 -21.59 6.08 9.13
C VAL A 99 -22.58 5.82 10.27
N GLN A 100 -22.65 4.57 10.74
CA GLN A 100 -23.65 4.11 11.72
C GLN A 100 -23.00 3.43 12.93
N GLU A 101 -23.62 3.58 14.11
CA GLU A 101 -23.09 3.05 15.38
C GLU A 101 -23.06 1.50 15.43
N ASN A 102 -24.08 0.83 14.87
CA ASN A 102 -24.10 -0.62 14.74
C ASN A 102 -22.96 -1.13 13.83
N ALA A 103 -22.69 -0.43 12.74
CA ALA A 103 -21.59 -0.72 11.81
C ALA A 103 -20.22 -0.49 12.50
N ALA A 104 -20.05 0.62 13.22
CA ALA A 104 -18.83 0.90 14.01
C ALA A 104 -18.56 -0.21 15.05
N ARG A 105 -19.60 -0.69 15.75
CA ARG A 105 -19.51 -1.79 16.72
C ARG A 105 -19.08 -3.11 16.07
N VAL A 106 -19.69 -3.50 14.95
CA VAL A 106 -19.33 -4.75 14.25
C VAL A 106 -17.94 -4.65 13.62
N ALA A 107 -17.58 -3.53 12.99
CA ALA A 107 -16.24 -3.28 12.50
C ALA A 107 -15.19 -3.41 13.62
N SER A 108 -15.41 -2.78 14.78
CA SER A 108 -14.53 -2.90 15.94
C SER A 108 -14.34 -4.36 16.39
N GLN A 109 -15.43 -5.14 16.41
CA GLN A 109 -15.40 -6.56 16.78
C GLN A 109 -14.57 -7.40 15.78
N VAL A 110 -14.85 -7.29 14.48
CA VAL A 110 -14.17 -8.13 13.47
C VAL A 110 -12.71 -7.74 13.25
N LEU A 111 -12.38 -6.45 13.40
CA LEU A 111 -10.99 -5.96 13.36
C LEU A 111 -10.19 -6.44 14.58
N GLN A 112 -10.78 -6.46 15.77
CA GLN A 112 -10.16 -7.05 16.96
C GLN A 112 -9.92 -8.55 16.75
N GLU A 113 -10.91 -9.29 16.23
CA GLU A 113 -10.79 -10.72 15.94
C GLU A 113 -9.70 -11.00 14.87
N ASP A 114 -9.57 -10.15 13.86
CA ASP A 114 -8.51 -10.23 12.85
C ASP A 114 -7.11 -10.08 13.45
N MET A 115 -6.90 -9.03 14.25
CA MET A 115 -5.63 -8.75 14.94
C MET A 115 -5.18 -9.91 15.86
N GLU A 116 -6.13 -10.55 16.54
CA GLU A 116 -5.86 -11.65 17.47
C GLU A 116 -5.58 -12.98 16.76
N LYS A 117 -6.18 -13.23 15.59
CA LYS A 117 -6.18 -14.57 14.95
C LYS A 117 -5.33 -14.68 13.69
N HIS A 118 -5.04 -13.57 13.02
CA HIS A 118 -4.41 -13.57 11.70
C HIS A 118 -3.08 -12.83 11.66
N HIS A 119 -2.22 -13.26 10.75
CA HIS A 119 -1.00 -12.55 10.40
C HIS A 119 -1.33 -11.44 9.40
N VAL A 120 -0.51 -10.39 9.36
CA VAL A 120 -0.62 -9.32 8.33
C VAL A 120 -0.30 -9.77 6.88
N PHE A 121 -0.01 -11.06 6.69
CA PHE A 121 0.17 -11.71 5.40
C PHE A 121 -0.73 -12.95 5.37
N PHE A 122 -1.47 -13.21 4.29
CA PHE A 122 -2.34 -14.39 4.22
C PHE A 122 -1.61 -15.67 3.78
N ASN A 123 -0.49 -15.56 3.06
CA ASN A 123 0.30 -16.70 2.57
C ASN A 123 1.79 -16.61 3.00
N GLN A 124 2.62 -17.55 2.54
CA GLN A 124 4.08 -17.53 2.78
C GLN A 124 4.88 -16.72 1.73
N GLU A 125 4.22 -16.23 0.68
CA GLU A 125 4.81 -15.37 -0.36
C GLU A 125 4.80 -13.88 0.03
N GLY A 126 4.18 -13.54 1.16
CA GLY A 126 4.13 -12.17 1.69
C GLY A 126 2.97 -11.32 1.14
N PHE A 127 1.92 -11.94 0.60
CA PHE A 127 0.71 -11.21 0.19
C PHE A 127 -0.11 -10.79 1.41
N HIS A 128 -0.58 -9.54 1.41
CA HIS A 128 -1.08 -8.83 2.57
C HIS A 128 -2.50 -9.20 2.98
N ASN A 129 -2.76 -9.25 4.29
CA ASN A 129 -4.13 -9.30 4.80
C ASN A 129 -4.83 -7.94 4.53
N HIS A 130 -5.95 -7.96 3.80
CA HIS A 130 -6.71 -6.76 3.44
C HIS A 130 -7.91 -6.48 4.34
N ILE A 131 -8.19 -7.30 5.36
CA ILE A 131 -9.39 -7.16 6.22
C ILE A 131 -9.48 -5.77 6.84
N VAL A 132 -8.40 -5.27 7.46
CA VAL A 132 -8.36 -3.90 8.02
C VAL A 132 -8.72 -2.85 6.96
N HIS A 133 -8.17 -2.98 5.77
CA HIS A 133 -8.36 -2.04 4.67
C HIS A 133 -9.80 -2.05 4.14
N GLY A 134 -10.37 -3.24 3.95
CA GLY A 134 -11.74 -3.40 3.45
C GLY A 134 -12.77 -2.96 4.48
N ILE A 135 -12.67 -3.44 5.72
CA ILE A 135 -13.65 -3.18 6.78
C ILE A 135 -13.77 -1.69 7.11
N LEU A 136 -12.65 -0.98 7.32
CA LEU A 136 -12.68 0.46 7.62
C LEU A 136 -13.21 1.29 6.44
N THR A 137 -12.92 0.86 5.21
CA THR A 137 -13.43 1.51 4.00
C THR A 137 -14.94 1.31 3.84
N ILE A 138 -15.43 0.07 3.98
CA ILE A 138 -16.86 -0.27 3.89
C ILE A 138 -17.64 0.50 4.94
N TYR A 139 -17.14 0.51 6.18
CA TYR A 139 -17.70 1.29 7.28
C TYR A 139 -17.77 2.78 6.94
N ALA A 140 -16.67 3.40 6.48
CA ALA A 140 -16.66 4.82 6.11
C ALA A 140 -17.59 5.15 4.92
N LEU A 141 -17.79 4.22 3.99
CA LEU A 141 -18.75 4.37 2.89
C LEU A 141 -20.22 4.15 3.30
N GLY A 142 -20.51 3.94 4.58
CA GLY A 142 -21.87 3.76 5.10
C GLY A 142 -22.42 2.34 4.92
N GLY A 143 -21.54 1.36 4.68
CA GLY A 143 -21.89 -0.05 4.61
C GLY A 143 -22.54 -0.54 5.92
N SER A 144 -23.47 -1.47 5.77
CA SER A 144 -24.21 -2.03 6.90
C SER A 144 -23.34 -2.91 7.79
N ALA A 145 -23.82 -3.24 8.99
CA ALA A 145 -23.20 -4.24 9.86
C ALA A 145 -23.11 -5.60 9.15
N GLU A 146 -24.09 -5.91 8.31
CA GLU A 146 -24.17 -7.11 7.48
C GLU A 146 -23.12 -7.11 6.36
N ASP A 147 -22.89 -5.98 5.68
CA ASP A 147 -21.83 -5.86 4.65
C ASP A 147 -20.44 -6.06 5.27
N ILE A 148 -20.20 -5.44 6.43
CA ILE A 148 -18.97 -5.56 7.21
C ILE A 148 -18.73 -7.01 7.64
N GLN A 149 -19.75 -7.66 8.22
CA GLN A 149 -19.65 -9.06 8.64
C GLN A 149 -19.43 -10.01 7.45
N ALA A 150 -20.17 -9.82 6.35
CA ALA A 150 -20.03 -10.62 5.13
C ALA A 150 -18.64 -10.46 4.49
N HIS A 151 -18.10 -9.24 4.45
CA HIS A 151 -16.75 -8.98 3.99
C HIS A 151 -15.71 -9.70 4.87
N TYR A 152 -15.84 -9.61 6.20
CA TYR A 152 -14.96 -10.31 7.12
C TYR A 152 -15.02 -11.83 6.96
N ASP A 153 -16.22 -12.40 6.88
CA ASP A 153 -16.43 -13.85 6.80
C ASP A 153 -15.88 -14.47 5.52
N ARG A 154 -15.89 -13.73 4.39
CA ARG A 154 -15.16 -14.13 3.18
C ARG A 154 -13.64 -14.04 3.37
N ASN A 155 -13.17 -12.87 3.80
CA ASN A 155 -11.73 -12.59 3.75
C ASN A 155 -10.93 -13.32 4.82
N LYS A 156 -11.55 -13.69 5.95
CA LYS A 156 -10.88 -14.48 7.00
C LYS A 156 -10.61 -15.94 6.60
N SER A 157 -11.30 -16.48 5.60
CA SER A 157 -11.26 -17.93 5.32
C SER A 157 -9.93 -18.43 4.74
N TYR A 158 -9.08 -17.53 4.25
CA TYR A 158 -7.77 -17.83 3.65
C TYR A 158 -6.58 -17.21 4.39
N GLN A 159 -6.81 -16.53 5.51
CA GLN A 159 -5.76 -15.93 6.31
C GLN A 159 -4.92 -17.00 7.03
N ARG A 160 -3.62 -16.78 7.15
CA ARG A 160 -2.74 -17.60 8.01
C ARG A 160 -2.74 -17.07 9.44
N ARG A 161 -2.51 -17.97 10.39
CA ARG A 161 -2.31 -17.60 11.81
C ARG A 161 -0.96 -16.88 12.02
N PRO A 162 -0.85 -15.97 13.00
CA PRO A 162 0.43 -15.42 13.39
C PRO A 162 1.33 -16.50 14.03
N TYR A 163 2.64 -16.27 14.05
CA TYR A 163 3.56 -17.04 14.89
C TYR A 163 3.37 -16.65 16.36
N PRO A 164 3.65 -17.54 17.33
CA PRO A 164 3.57 -17.18 18.74
C PRO A 164 4.56 -16.07 19.11
N THR A 165 4.09 -15.07 19.88
CA THR A 165 4.93 -14.01 20.44
C THR A 165 5.92 -14.59 21.46
N LYS A 166 7.19 -14.20 21.35
CA LYS A 166 8.31 -14.60 22.21
C LYS A 166 8.72 -13.41 23.06
N GLN A 167 8.35 -13.39 24.34
CA GLN A 167 8.55 -12.22 25.21
C GLN A 167 10.04 -11.81 25.34
N ASP A 168 10.97 -12.77 25.34
CA ASP A 168 12.41 -12.48 25.34
C ASP A 168 12.86 -11.73 24.06
N THR A 169 12.22 -11.99 22.92
CA THR A 169 12.48 -11.30 21.65
C THR A 169 11.88 -9.89 21.66
N VAL A 170 10.66 -9.73 22.19
CA VAL A 170 10.01 -8.42 22.38
C VAL A 170 10.88 -7.52 23.27
N LYS A 171 11.34 -8.05 24.41
CA LYS A 171 12.24 -7.31 25.32
C LYS A 171 13.60 -7.01 24.68
N ALA A 172 14.16 -7.94 23.89
CA ALA A 172 15.40 -7.69 23.19
C ALA A 172 15.30 -6.53 22.18
N MET A 173 14.13 -6.29 21.58
CA MET A 173 13.90 -5.18 20.64
C MET A 173 13.99 -3.78 21.28
N GLU A 174 14.05 -3.66 22.61
CA GLU A 174 14.38 -2.40 23.30
C GLU A 174 15.79 -1.90 22.94
N ASP A 175 16.73 -2.82 22.68
CA ASP A 175 18.05 -2.48 22.13
C ASP A 175 17.96 -2.26 20.61
N SER A 176 18.46 -1.12 20.13
CA SER A 176 18.36 -0.72 18.72
C SER A 176 19.15 -1.62 17.76
N THR A 177 20.19 -2.31 18.24
CA THR A 177 20.98 -3.26 17.43
C THR A 177 20.24 -4.59 17.30
N LYS A 178 19.61 -5.06 18.39
CA LYS A 178 18.74 -6.23 18.41
C LYS A 178 17.49 -6.02 17.59
N PHE A 179 16.83 -4.86 17.70
CA PHE A 179 15.71 -4.48 16.83
C PHE A 179 16.05 -4.69 15.34
N GLN A 180 17.20 -4.18 14.88
CA GLN A 180 17.67 -4.35 13.50
C GLN A 180 17.91 -5.81 13.12
N GLN A 181 18.40 -6.65 14.04
CA GLN A 181 18.61 -8.08 13.80
C GLN A 181 17.31 -8.85 13.49
N TYR A 182 16.13 -8.31 13.78
CA TYR A 182 14.84 -8.94 13.47
C TYR A 182 14.16 -8.37 12.21
N LEU A 183 14.62 -7.25 11.67
CA LEU A 183 14.00 -6.58 10.52
C LEU A 183 13.98 -7.47 9.26
N GLY A 184 12.93 -7.31 8.43
CA GLY A 184 12.71 -8.06 7.20
C GLY A 184 12.30 -9.53 7.39
N LYS A 185 12.14 -10.00 8.63
CA LYS A 185 11.77 -11.39 8.92
C LYS A 185 10.27 -11.51 9.14
N GLY A 186 9.54 -11.97 8.12
CA GLY A 186 8.09 -12.21 8.19
C GLY A 186 7.62 -12.99 9.43
N ALA A 187 8.42 -13.92 9.95
CA ALA A 187 8.08 -14.69 11.14
C ALA A 187 8.10 -13.89 12.47
N GLU A 188 8.73 -12.71 12.50
CA GLU A 188 8.87 -11.86 13.68
C GLU A 188 7.75 -10.81 13.81
N TYR A 189 6.75 -10.80 12.90
CA TYR A 189 5.64 -9.86 12.91
C TYR A 189 4.92 -9.78 14.26
N ALA A 190 4.61 -10.92 14.88
CA ALA A 190 3.92 -10.97 16.17
C ALA A 190 4.78 -10.45 17.35
N ASN A 191 6.10 -10.41 17.19
CA ASN A 191 7.02 -9.82 18.16
C ASN A 191 7.10 -8.31 17.97
N PHE A 192 7.22 -7.84 16.73
CA PHE A 192 7.14 -6.40 16.43
C PHE A 192 5.78 -5.81 16.79
N LEU A 193 4.67 -6.53 16.60
CA LEU A 193 3.34 -6.08 17.01
C LEU A 193 3.31 -5.86 18.52
N ALA A 194 3.62 -6.87 19.33
CA ALA A 194 3.67 -6.74 20.78
C ALA A 194 4.62 -5.62 21.27
N PHE A 195 5.78 -5.46 20.60
CA PHE A 195 6.72 -4.38 20.87
C PHE A 195 6.13 -2.99 20.61
N PHE A 196 5.55 -2.77 19.42
CA PHE A 196 4.94 -1.48 19.09
C PHE A 196 3.68 -1.20 19.89
N GLN A 197 2.94 -2.23 20.32
CA GLN A 197 1.83 -2.08 21.24
C GLN A 197 2.31 -1.53 22.59
N HIS A 198 3.33 -2.14 23.20
CA HIS A 198 3.90 -1.64 24.44
C HIS A 198 4.50 -0.22 24.28
N ALA A 199 5.19 0.06 23.16
CA ALA A 199 5.74 1.37 22.90
C ALA A 199 4.66 2.46 22.79
N ILE A 200 3.55 2.18 22.11
CA ILE A 200 2.44 3.13 21.92
C ILE A 200 1.66 3.32 23.23
N ASP A 201 1.37 2.25 23.99
CA ASP A 201 0.71 2.37 25.30
C ASP A 201 1.59 3.16 26.31
N THR A 202 2.91 3.17 26.14
CA THR A 202 3.86 3.91 27.00
C THR A 202 4.07 5.37 26.58
N LYS A 203 4.18 5.64 25.27
CA LYS A 203 4.67 6.92 24.73
C LYS A 203 3.61 7.72 23.95
N GLY A 204 2.56 7.07 23.47
CA GLY A 204 1.64 7.64 22.48
C GLY A 204 2.07 7.39 21.03
N VAL A 205 1.14 7.60 20.10
CA VAL A 205 1.36 7.36 18.65
C VAL A 205 2.37 8.34 18.05
N GLY A 206 2.32 9.62 18.42
CA GLY A 206 3.17 10.65 17.82
C GLY A 206 4.64 10.43 18.12
N GLU A 207 4.95 10.17 19.39
CA GLU A 207 6.27 9.91 19.93
C GLU A 207 6.88 8.62 19.34
N VAL A 208 6.08 7.56 19.18
CA VAL A 208 6.53 6.32 18.52
C VAL A 208 6.82 6.55 17.03
N LEU A 209 5.99 7.31 16.32
CA LEU A 209 6.29 7.65 14.93
C LEU A 209 7.55 8.52 14.81
N GLN A 210 7.70 9.49 15.71
CA GLN A 210 8.89 10.33 15.74
C GLN A 210 10.15 9.53 16.04
N GLU A 211 10.13 8.59 16.99
CA GLU A 211 11.30 7.78 17.35
C GLU A 211 11.64 6.71 16.30
N TYR A 212 10.63 6.00 15.77
CA TYR A 212 10.86 4.80 14.95
C TYR A 212 10.71 5.04 13.44
N VAL A 213 10.28 6.22 12.99
CA VAL A 213 10.11 6.52 11.55
C VAL A 213 10.72 7.88 11.15
N PHE A 214 10.70 8.89 12.02
CA PHE A 214 11.04 10.27 11.64
C PHE A 214 12.25 10.90 12.36
N SER A 215 12.96 10.17 13.24
CA SER A 215 14.12 10.70 13.99
C SER A 215 15.33 11.04 13.11
N GLY A 216 15.42 10.42 11.93
CA GLY A 216 16.57 10.52 11.03
C GLY A 216 17.79 9.67 11.46
N ASP A 217 17.66 8.85 12.51
CA ASP A 217 18.67 7.83 12.84
C ASP A 217 18.55 6.62 11.90
N HIS A 218 19.54 5.72 11.93
CA HIS A 218 19.61 4.57 11.03
C HIS A 218 18.39 3.62 11.13
N ARG A 219 17.82 3.46 12.34
CA ARG A 219 16.61 2.64 12.57
C ARG A 219 15.38 3.32 11.97
N ALA A 220 15.21 4.62 12.19
CA ALA A 220 14.11 5.40 11.63
C ALA A 220 14.16 5.47 10.09
N GLU A 221 15.34 5.72 9.51
CA GLU A 221 15.54 5.69 8.07
C GLU A 221 15.18 4.31 7.48
N SER A 222 15.64 3.21 8.09
CA SER A 222 15.28 1.84 7.65
C SER A 222 13.77 1.59 7.71
N MET A 223 13.10 1.99 8.80
CA MET A 223 11.66 1.83 8.96
C MET A 223 10.87 2.67 7.95
N LEU A 224 11.28 3.91 7.67
CA LEU A 224 10.69 4.75 6.63
C LEU A 224 10.88 4.14 5.23
N CYS A 225 12.06 3.59 4.94
CA CYS A 225 12.32 2.84 3.70
C CYS A 225 11.36 1.66 3.53
N ARG A 226 11.11 0.90 4.61
CA ARG A 226 10.19 -0.25 4.61
C ARG A 226 8.71 0.15 4.59
N LEU A 227 8.37 1.36 5.03
CA LEU A 227 7.00 1.89 4.98
C LEU A 227 6.45 1.97 3.54
N PHE A 228 7.35 2.19 2.56
CA PHE A 228 7.06 2.17 1.12
C PHE A 228 7.30 0.79 0.45
N GLY A 229 7.66 -0.23 1.22
CA GLY A 229 7.81 -1.61 0.75
C GLY A 229 6.49 -2.28 0.39
N GLY A 230 6.55 -3.46 -0.25
CA GLY A 230 5.39 -4.34 -0.42
C GLY A 230 4.19 -3.71 -1.14
N LEU A 231 4.40 -2.96 -2.23
CA LEU A 231 3.34 -2.18 -2.91
C LEU A 231 2.63 -1.17 -1.98
N ILE A 232 3.40 -0.48 -1.13
CA ILE A 232 2.91 0.63 -0.28
C ILE A 232 1.95 0.15 0.84
N HIS A 233 1.77 -1.16 1.02
CA HIS A 233 0.84 -1.71 2.03
C HIS A 233 1.10 -1.21 3.46
N PRO A 234 2.35 -1.10 3.97
CA PRO A 234 2.59 -0.57 5.31
C PRO A 234 2.15 0.89 5.47
N LEU A 235 2.37 1.74 4.47
CA LEU A 235 1.86 3.11 4.46
C LEU A 235 0.33 3.16 4.37
N ILE A 236 -0.30 2.27 3.60
CA ILE A 236 -1.76 2.15 3.52
C ILE A 236 -2.34 1.74 4.89
N HIS A 237 -1.76 0.72 5.54
CA HIS A 237 -2.19 0.23 6.86
C HIS A 237 -1.97 1.28 7.94
N LEU A 238 -0.84 2.03 7.87
CA LEU A 238 -0.57 3.17 8.76
C LEU A 238 -1.58 4.29 8.53
N GLY A 239 -1.90 4.58 7.26
CA GLY A 239 -2.90 5.55 6.85
C GLY A 239 -4.25 5.27 7.48
N PHE A 240 -4.73 4.03 7.43
CA PHE A 240 -5.94 3.59 8.13
C PHE A 240 -5.85 3.78 9.65
N GLY A 241 -4.75 3.36 10.28
CA GLY A 241 -4.57 3.52 11.74
C GLY A 241 -4.59 4.98 12.19
N LEU A 242 -4.00 5.88 11.40
CA LEU A 242 -3.97 7.32 11.67
C LEU A 242 -5.30 8.00 11.37
N GLU A 243 -5.92 7.67 10.23
CA GLU A 243 -7.21 8.23 9.80
C GLU A 243 -8.32 7.96 10.81
N PHE A 244 -8.46 6.71 11.25
CA PHE A 244 -9.52 6.23 12.14
C PHE A 244 -9.12 6.31 13.64
N ASN A 245 -8.02 6.98 13.96
CA ASN A 245 -7.48 7.16 15.31
C ASN A 245 -7.35 5.83 16.11
N GLN A 246 -6.92 4.74 15.46
CA GLN A 246 -6.81 3.40 16.05
C GLN A 246 -5.34 3.03 16.36
N PRO A 247 -4.85 3.18 17.62
CA PRO A 247 -3.43 2.96 17.93
C PRO A 247 -2.99 1.51 17.71
N ALA A 248 -3.89 0.54 17.92
CA ALA A 248 -3.66 -0.86 17.60
C ALA A 248 -3.37 -1.12 16.12
N ILE A 249 -4.01 -0.38 15.21
CA ILE A 249 -3.78 -0.49 13.76
C ILE A 249 -2.48 0.22 13.37
N VAL A 250 -2.11 1.30 14.06
CA VAL A 250 -0.76 1.89 13.93
C VAL A 250 0.32 0.89 14.36
N ALA A 251 0.13 0.15 15.47
CA ALA A 251 1.06 -0.89 15.90
C ALA A 251 1.20 -2.02 14.85
N GLN A 252 0.09 -2.46 14.26
CA GLN A 252 0.09 -3.42 13.15
C GLN A 252 0.85 -2.89 11.93
N ALA A 253 0.68 -1.62 11.55
CA ALA A 253 1.35 -1.01 10.41
C ALA A 253 2.86 -0.92 10.61
N LEU A 254 3.31 -0.51 11.81
CA LEU A 254 4.74 -0.46 12.15
C LEU A 254 5.35 -1.87 12.19
N ALA A 255 4.62 -2.85 12.73
CA ALA A 255 5.04 -4.25 12.68
C ALA A 255 5.10 -4.81 11.25
N GLN A 256 4.17 -4.39 10.36
CA GLN A 256 4.16 -4.75 8.94
C GLN A 256 5.36 -4.13 8.21
N ALA A 257 5.66 -2.85 8.45
CA ALA A 257 6.87 -2.20 7.92
C ALA A 257 8.14 -2.92 8.40
N ALA A 258 8.25 -3.23 9.70
CA ALA A 258 9.42 -3.89 10.26
C ALA A 258 9.75 -5.24 9.59
N VAL A 259 8.74 -5.97 9.08
CA VAL A 259 8.93 -7.26 8.38
C VAL A 259 9.03 -7.16 6.85
N HIS A 260 8.91 -5.98 6.25
CA HIS A 260 9.13 -5.77 4.81
C HIS A 260 10.59 -5.51 4.45
N GLU A 261 10.94 -5.71 3.19
CA GLU A 261 12.22 -5.32 2.60
C GLU A 261 12.34 -3.79 2.45
N GLU A 262 13.57 -3.27 2.43
CA GLU A 262 13.86 -1.83 2.39
C GLU A 262 14.47 -1.32 1.06
N TRP A 263 14.62 -2.19 0.06
CA TRP A 263 15.37 -1.89 -1.18
C TRP A 263 14.84 -0.66 -1.93
N MET A 264 13.52 -0.45 -1.98
CA MET A 264 12.90 0.75 -2.56
C MET A 264 13.44 2.04 -1.93
N GLY A 265 13.70 2.03 -0.61
CA GLY A 265 14.27 3.17 0.09
C GLY A 265 15.73 3.40 -0.26
N LEU A 266 16.54 2.33 -0.19
CA LEU A 266 17.98 2.40 -0.42
C LEU A 266 18.35 2.71 -1.88
N GLU A 267 17.63 2.12 -2.83
CA GLU A 267 17.96 2.16 -4.27
C GLU A 267 17.24 3.29 -5.02
N PHE A 268 16.10 3.77 -4.51
CA PHE A 268 15.27 4.77 -5.20
C PHE A 268 14.98 6.03 -4.37
N PHE A 269 14.33 5.91 -3.20
CA PHE A 269 13.87 7.11 -2.48
C PHE A 269 15.00 7.96 -1.89
N LEU A 270 15.96 7.36 -1.18
CA LEU A 270 17.09 8.08 -0.59
C LEU A 270 18.03 8.69 -1.65
N PRO A 271 18.39 7.99 -2.75
CA PRO A 271 19.14 8.60 -3.85
C PRO A 271 18.40 9.76 -4.52
N ALA A 272 17.09 9.64 -4.77
CA ALA A 272 16.28 10.71 -5.37
C ALA A 272 16.16 11.93 -4.45
N GLU A 273 15.98 11.72 -3.14
CA GLU A 273 15.97 12.79 -2.13
C GLU A 273 17.32 13.53 -2.07
N LYS A 274 18.43 12.79 -2.12
CA LYS A 274 19.78 13.37 -2.16
C LYS A 274 19.98 14.19 -3.44
N LEU A 275 19.55 13.67 -4.59
CA LEU A 275 19.67 14.34 -5.89
C LEU A 275 18.80 15.60 -5.99
N ALA A 276 17.63 15.62 -5.33
CA ALA A 276 16.78 16.80 -5.17
C ALA A 276 17.41 17.93 -4.32
N GLY A 277 18.54 17.66 -3.64
CA GLY A 277 19.16 18.57 -2.69
C GLY A 277 18.51 18.56 -1.29
N GLY A 278 17.86 17.45 -0.94
CA GLY A 278 17.08 17.27 0.29
C GLY A 278 15.60 17.66 0.15
N ILE A 279 14.85 17.46 1.23
CA ILE A 279 13.40 17.71 1.31
C ILE A 279 13.06 19.20 1.41
N GLY A 280 11.89 19.59 0.92
CA GLY A 280 11.30 20.92 1.18
C GLY A 280 11.62 21.96 0.12
N LYS A 281 12.13 21.54 -1.06
CA LYS A 281 12.46 22.46 -2.15
C LYS A 281 11.20 22.88 -2.91
N PRO A 282 11.11 24.12 -3.41
CA PRO A 282 9.99 24.53 -4.25
C PRO A 282 9.92 23.71 -5.54
N GLY A 283 8.85 22.94 -5.69
CA GLY A 283 8.60 22.13 -6.88
C GLY A 283 8.22 23.01 -8.06
N LYS A 284 8.83 22.75 -9.23
CA LYS A 284 8.66 23.54 -10.46
C LYS A 284 7.76 22.91 -11.53
N LYS A 285 7.54 21.59 -11.47
CA LYS A 285 6.72 20.82 -12.41
C LYS A 285 5.58 20.13 -11.68
N THR A 286 4.40 19.98 -12.27
CA THR A 286 3.31 19.14 -11.73
C THR A 286 3.63 17.65 -11.88
N LEU A 287 2.93 16.79 -11.15
CA LEU A 287 3.08 15.34 -11.32
C LEU A 287 2.74 14.94 -12.76
N LEU A 288 1.67 15.50 -13.33
CA LEU A 288 1.26 15.29 -14.73
C LEU A 288 2.34 15.72 -15.74
N GLN A 289 3.01 16.86 -15.53
CA GLN A 289 4.09 17.31 -16.42
C GLN A 289 5.25 16.30 -16.45
N LEU A 290 5.65 15.77 -15.29
CA LEU A 290 6.68 14.75 -15.20
C LEU A 290 6.26 13.43 -15.88
N LEU A 291 5.00 13.00 -15.75
CA LEU A 291 4.48 11.82 -16.45
C LEU A 291 4.49 11.98 -17.98
N ASN A 292 4.15 13.18 -18.48
CA ASN A 292 4.16 13.48 -19.92
C ASN A 292 5.60 13.47 -20.48
N GLU A 293 6.57 14.05 -19.76
CA GLU A 293 7.98 13.98 -20.14
C GLU A 293 8.49 12.53 -20.15
N ILE A 294 8.23 11.77 -19.09
CA ILE A 294 8.54 10.33 -18.98
C ILE A 294 7.96 9.52 -20.14
N GLN A 295 6.74 9.81 -20.58
CA GLN A 295 6.11 9.12 -21.70
C GLN A 295 6.83 9.36 -23.05
N THR A 296 7.68 10.39 -23.15
CA THR A 296 8.55 10.61 -24.32
C THR A 296 9.96 10.04 -24.17
N ASP A 297 10.37 9.70 -22.94
CA ASP A 297 11.70 9.20 -22.62
C ASP A 297 11.92 7.76 -23.11
N GLN A 298 12.85 7.58 -24.05
CA GLN A 298 13.13 6.28 -24.66
C GLN A 298 13.88 5.31 -23.74
N ALA A 299 14.69 5.82 -22.80
CA ALA A 299 15.38 4.97 -21.84
C ALA A 299 14.37 4.38 -20.85
N LEU A 300 13.44 5.18 -20.32
CA LEU A 300 12.38 4.70 -19.44
C LEU A 300 11.36 3.83 -20.19
N LYS A 301 10.94 4.17 -21.41
CA LYS A 301 10.05 3.33 -22.22
C LYS A 301 10.63 1.96 -22.56
N SER A 302 11.95 1.85 -22.75
CA SER A 302 12.61 0.55 -22.98
C SER A 302 13.10 -0.13 -21.69
N SER A 303 12.94 0.52 -20.53
CA SER A 303 13.46 -0.01 -19.27
C SER A 303 12.65 -1.17 -18.70
N VAL A 304 11.39 -1.38 -19.11
CA VAL A 304 10.49 -2.43 -18.60
C VAL A 304 10.14 -3.43 -19.69
N LYS A 305 10.10 -4.72 -19.35
CA LYS A 305 9.74 -5.83 -20.24
C LYS A 305 8.61 -6.64 -19.64
N TRP A 306 7.82 -7.34 -20.46
CA TRP A 306 6.76 -8.21 -19.96
C TRP A 306 7.30 -9.25 -18.97
N SER A 307 8.45 -9.84 -19.30
CA SER A 307 9.12 -10.92 -18.56
C SER A 307 9.79 -10.55 -17.23
N ASP A 308 9.89 -9.27 -16.85
CA ASP A 308 10.49 -8.91 -15.55
C ASP A 308 9.54 -9.33 -14.41
N VAL A 309 10.04 -9.99 -13.37
CA VAL A 309 9.20 -10.44 -12.23
C VAL A 309 8.71 -9.23 -11.43
N ASN A 310 9.61 -8.33 -11.07
CA ASN A 310 9.31 -7.01 -10.53
C ASN A 310 9.74 -5.93 -11.52
N LYS A 311 8.77 -5.25 -12.13
CA LYS A 311 9.01 -4.23 -13.19
C LYS A 311 9.85 -3.03 -12.72
N ILE A 312 9.88 -2.73 -11.42
CA ILE A 312 10.75 -1.68 -10.85
C ILE A 312 12.15 -2.23 -10.63
N ARG A 313 12.29 -3.25 -9.76
CA ARG A 313 13.58 -3.81 -9.34
C ARG A 313 14.35 -4.47 -10.48
N ASP A 314 13.69 -5.35 -11.23
CA ASP A 314 14.32 -6.16 -12.29
C ASP A 314 14.29 -5.44 -13.66
N GLY A 315 13.48 -4.39 -13.77
CA GLY A 315 13.32 -3.53 -14.95
C GLY A 315 14.04 -2.19 -14.82
N ILE A 316 13.32 -1.20 -14.31
CA ILE A 316 13.76 0.21 -14.23
C ILE A 316 15.14 0.34 -13.57
N LEU A 317 15.31 -0.22 -12.36
CA LEU A 317 16.54 -0.05 -11.58
C LEU A 317 17.75 -0.80 -12.17
N VAL A 318 17.53 -1.76 -13.07
CA VAL A 318 18.61 -2.43 -13.82
C VAL A 318 18.98 -1.66 -15.09
N ARG A 319 18.00 -1.07 -15.79
CA ARG A 319 18.17 -0.61 -17.19
C ARG A 319 18.11 0.89 -17.40
N ALA A 320 17.45 1.64 -16.52
CA ALA A 320 17.41 3.10 -16.54
C ALA A 320 17.36 3.72 -15.12
N PRO A 321 18.18 3.27 -14.14
CA PRO A 321 18.13 3.75 -12.76
C PRO A 321 18.39 5.25 -12.67
N GLN A 322 19.41 5.77 -13.36
CA GLN A 322 19.77 7.18 -13.28
C GLN A 322 18.66 8.07 -13.86
N GLN A 323 18.12 7.73 -15.03
CA GLN A 323 17.01 8.48 -15.63
C GLN A 323 15.78 8.51 -14.72
N MET A 324 15.46 7.40 -14.05
CA MET A 324 14.35 7.36 -13.09
C MET A 324 14.61 8.25 -11.87
N LEU A 325 15.85 8.28 -11.36
CA LEU A 325 16.27 9.20 -10.30
C LEU A 325 16.22 10.67 -10.75
N ASP A 326 16.61 10.97 -11.99
CA ASP A 326 16.59 12.32 -12.55
C ASP A 326 15.15 12.87 -12.62
N TYR A 327 14.14 12.08 -12.99
CA TYR A 327 12.74 12.50 -12.90
C TYR A 327 12.22 12.54 -11.45
N ALA A 328 12.53 11.54 -10.62
CA ALA A 328 12.08 11.48 -9.24
C ALA A 328 12.59 12.64 -8.38
N SER A 329 13.82 13.10 -8.61
CA SER A 329 14.42 14.25 -7.93
C SER A 329 13.79 15.60 -8.28
N GLN A 330 13.06 15.69 -9.41
CA GLN A 330 12.33 16.90 -9.80
C GLN A 330 10.99 17.04 -9.07
N TYR A 331 10.44 15.95 -8.52
CA TYR A 331 9.26 16.03 -7.65
C TYR A 331 9.70 16.43 -6.23
N THR A 332 9.46 17.71 -5.91
CA THR A 332 9.78 18.36 -4.63
C THR A 332 8.60 19.23 -4.21
N VAL A 333 8.45 19.48 -2.90
CA VAL A 333 7.36 20.28 -2.35
C VAL A 333 7.90 21.22 -1.28
N SER A 334 7.65 22.52 -1.41
CA SER A 334 7.88 23.47 -0.30
C SER A 334 6.62 23.62 0.56
N LYS A 335 6.78 24.11 1.80
CA LYS A 335 5.71 24.21 2.80
C LYS A 335 4.48 24.99 2.31
N ASP A 336 4.71 26.04 1.53
CA ASP A 336 3.70 26.90 0.92
C ASP A 336 2.92 26.23 -0.24
N GLN A 337 3.46 25.16 -0.82
CA GLN A 337 2.86 24.44 -1.95
C GLN A 337 2.02 23.23 -1.53
N VAL A 338 1.96 22.87 -0.24
CA VAL A 338 1.34 21.61 0.24
C VAL A 338 -0.10 21.40 -0.26
N PRO A 339 -1.03 22.38 -0.19
CA PRO A 339 -2.40 22.18 -0.66
C PRO A 339 -2.48 21.88 -2.16
N GLN A 340 -1.78 22.67 -2.99
CA GLN A 340 -1.73 22.50 -4.43
C GLN A 340 -1.10 21.14 -4.79
N ARG A 341 0.00 20.77 -4.12
CA ARG A 341 0.73 19.51 -4.37
C ARG A 341 -0.02 18.27 -3.93
N LEU A 342 -0.80 18.37 -2.86
CA LEU A 342 -1.74 17.32 -2.44
C LEU A 342 -2.82 17.11 -3.51
N SER A 343 -3.41 18.21 -4.03
CA SER A 343 -4.42 18.14 -5.10
C SER A 343 -3.87 17.61 -6.42
N ASP A 344 -2.68 18.07 -6.86
CA ASP A 344 -1.94 17.62 -8.05
C ASP A 344 -1.65 16.11 -7.98
N MET A 345 -1.15 15.62 -6.85
CA MET A 345 -0.88 14.20 -6.62
C MET A 345 -2.16 13.36 -6.68
N ILE A 346 -3.20 13.72 -5.90
CA ILE A 346 -4.47 12.95 -5.85
C ILE A 346 -5.13 12.92 -7.24
N ASN A 347 -5.21 14.07 -7.92
CA ASN A 347 -5.85 14.17 -9.23
C ASN A 347 -5.10 13.36 -10.29
N THR A 348 -3.77 13.52 -10.33
CA THR A 348 -2.93 12.85 -11.33
C THR A 348 -2.93 11.33 -11.16
N VAL A 349 -2.92 10.79 -9.93
CA VAL A 349 -3.00 9.32 -9.73
C VAL A 349 -4.36 8.76 -10.15
N VAL A 350 -5.45 9.49 -9.88
CA VAL A 350 -6.79 9.09 -10.34
C VAL A 350 -6.87 9.18 -11.87
N TYR A 351 -6.27 10.20 -12.48
CA TYR A 351 -6.18 10.33 -13.93
C TYR A 351 -5.48 9.15 -14.58
N TYR A 352 -4.22 8.87 -14.24
CA TYR A 352 -3.50 7.80 -14.95
C TYR A 352 -4.05 6.41 -14.63
N ALA A 353 -4.61 6.18 -13.44
CA ALA A 353 -5.25 4.91 -13.10
C ALA A 353 -6.53 4.66 -13.92
N SER A 354 -7.26 5.72 -14.24
CA SER A 354 -8.55 5.64 -14.97
C SER A 354 -8.36 5.69 -16.48
N ALA A 355 -7.49 6.58 -16.97
CA ALA A 355 -7.26 6.80 -18.40
C ALA A 355 -6.35 5.75 -19.07
N ALA A 356 -5.60 4.94 -18.31
CA ALA A 356 -4.77 3.85 -18.84
C ALA A 356 -5.62 2.63 -19.27
N GLN A 357 -6.53 2.86 -20.22
CA GLN A 357 -7.39 1.87 -20.84
C GLN A 357 -6.85 1.45 -22.20
N ARG A 358 -7.25 0.25 -22.63
CA ARG A 358 -7.14 -0.18 -24.01
C ARG A 358 -8.50 0.03 -24.71
N PRO A 359 -8.61 0.89 -25.75
CA PRO A 359 -9.90 1.29 -26.32
C PRO A 359 -10.74 0.15 -26.95
N ASP A 360 -10.08 -0.92 -27.40
CA ASP A 360 -10.70 -2.11 -28.01
C ASP A 360 -11.08 -3.22 -27.01
N LYS A 361 -10.79 -3.04 -25.71
CA LYS A 361 -10.96 -4.07 -24.66
C LYS A 361 -11.78 -3.57 -23.49
N GLU A 362 -12.50 -4.45 -22.79
CA GLU A 362 -13.31 -4.09 -21.60
C GLU A 362 -12.56 -3.14 -20.65
N VAL A 363 -13.27 -2.17 -20.07
CA VAL A 363 -12.68 -1.22 -19.12
C VAL A 363 -12.18 -1.96 -17.88
N LYS A 364 -10.89 -1.82 -17.57
CA LYS A 364 -10.23 -2.44 -16.41
C LYS A 364 -9.23 -1.48 -15.81
N PHE A 365 -9.14 -1.48 -14.48
CA PHE A 365 -8.10 -0.74 -13.76
C PHE A 365 -6.86 -1.61 -13.56
N ASP A 366 -5.68 -1.00 -13.61
CA ASP A 366 -4.43 -1.69 -13.31
C ASP A 366 -4.26 -1.89 -11.80
N PHE A 367 -4.04 -3.15 -11.40
CA PHE A 367 -3.88 -3.55 -10.00
C PHE A 367 -2.81 -2.73 -9.26
N PHE A 368 -1.72 -2.35 -9.94
CA PHE A 368 -0.65 -1.57 -9.33
C PHE A 368 -1.01 -0.09 -9.24
N PHE A 369 -1.69 0.47 -10.25
CA PHE A 369 -2.14 1.87 -10.22
C PHE A 369 -3.21 2.14 -9.17
N ILE A 370 -4.13 1.21 -8.93
CA ILE A 370 -5.12 1.40 -7.85
C ILE A 370 -4.47 1.48 -6.46
N HIS A 371 -3.25 0.96 -6.25
CA HIS A 371 -2.53 1.14 -4.97
C HIS A 371 -2.04 2.59 -4.80
N CYS A 372 -1.65 3.28 -5.88
CA CYS A 372 -1.31 4.70 -5.86
C CYS A 372 -2.52 5.59 -5.55
N VAL A 373 -3.70 5.22 -6.07
CA VAL A 373 -4.97 5.90 -5.75
C VAL A 373 -5.41 5.60 -4.32
N ASN A 374 -5.43 4.33 -3.92
CA ASN A 374 -5.86 3.89 -2.59
C ASN A 374 -4.97 4.41 -1.45
N SER A 375 -3.72 4.76 -1.74
CA SER A 375 -2.82 5.39 -0.77
C SER A 375 -2.84 6.92 -0.77
N SER A 376 -3.42 7.58 -1.78
CA SER A 376 -3.42 9.05 -1.87
C SER A 376 -4.33 9.72 -0.84
N ILE A 377 -5.46 9.08 -0.51
CA ILE A 377 -6.45 9.58 0.46
C ILE A 377 -5.87 9.91 1.84
N PHE A 378 -4.93 9.09 2.34
CA PHE A 378 -4.38 9.27 3.69
C PHE A 378 -3.54 10.53 3.83
N PHE A 379 -3.05 11.10 2.73
CA PHE A 379 -2.21 12.30 2.78
C PHE A 379 -2.97 13.51 3.32
N SER A 380 -4.29 13.61 3.09
CA SER A 380 -5.13 14.63 3.74
C SER A 380 -5.01 14.58 5.26
N LYS A 381 -5.15 13.40 5.88
CA LYS A 381 -4.96 13.23 7.33
C LYS A 381 -3.52 13.51 7.74
N ILE A 382 -2.53 12.98 7.02
CA ILE A 382 -1.10 13.08 7.39
C ILE A 382 -0.63 14.54 7.42
N MET A 383 -1.09 15.38 6.48
CA MET A 383 -0.76 16.82 6.48
C MET A 383 -1.35 17.53 7.71
N ASP A 384 -2.50 17.08 8.22
CA ASP A 384 -3.20 17.68 9.36
C ASP A 384 -2.73 17.15 10.74
N LEU A 385 -1.89 16.11 10.80
CA LEU A 385 -1.43 15.56 12.09
C LEU A 385 -0.59 16.59 12.87
N PRO A 386 -0.97 16.99 14.09
CA PRO A 386 -0.32 18.09 14.81
C PRO A 386 1.06 17.72 15.40
N TYR A 387 1.31 16.42 15.59
CA TYR A 387 2.54 15.88 16.18
C TYR A 387 3.60 15.47 15.14
N LEU A 388 3.33 15.61 13.83
CA LEU A 388 4.32 15.45 12.78
C LEU A 388 4.85 16.81 12.35
N ASP A 389 6.18 16.95 12.29
CA ASP A 389 6.82 18.18 11.83
C ASP A 389 6.65 18.38 10.30
N ASP A 390 6.85 19.63 9.85
CA ASP A 390 6.73 19.98 8.43
C ASP A 390 7.68 19.14 7.55
N LYS A 391 8.89 18.85 8.04
CA LYS A 391 9.90 18.10 7.29
C LYS A 391 9.43 16.67 7.00
N SER A 392 8.84 16.00 7.98
CA SER A 392 8.33 14.63 7.87
C SER A 392 7.10 14.57 6.95
N LYS A 393 6.19 15.55 7.07
CA LYS A 393 5.04 15.71 6.16
C LYS A 393 5.48 15.89 4.71
N LEU A 394 6.40 16.84 4.48
CA LEU A 394 6.96 17.12 3.14
C LEU A 394 7.70 15.90 2.59
N ARG A 395 8.48 15.19 3.41
CA ARG A 395 9.21 13.98 2.99
C ARG A 395 8.27 12.88 2.53
N LEU A 396 7.21 12.59 3.29
CA LEU A 396 6.20 11.61 2.90
C LEU A 396 5.51 12.01 1.59
N LEU A 397 5.13 13.28 1.41
CA LEU A 397 4.44 13.76 0.21
C LEU A 397 5.36 13.73 -1.03
N GLU A 398 6.64 14.10 -0.89
CA GLU A 398 7.64 13.96 -1.95
C GLU A 398 7.86 12.49 -2.32
N TRP A 399 8.03 11.60 -1.34
CA TRP A 399 8.20 10.16 -1.58
C TRP A 399 6.95 9.53 -2.21
N LYS A 400 5.74 10.00 -1.88
CA LYS A 400 4.50 9.57 -2.53
C LYS A 400 4.50 9.91 -4.03
N GLY A 401 4.76 11.15 -4.41
CA GLY A 401 4.83 11.53 -5.82
C GLY A 401 5.95 10.79 -6.57
N ARG A 402 7.12 10.58 -5.94
CA ARG A 402 8.19 9.73 -6.50
C ARG A 402 7.74 8.28 -6.72
N MET A 403 6.98 7.72 -5.78
CA MET A 403 6.41 6.38 -5.90
C MET A 403 5.43 6.29 -7.07
N ASP A 404 4.58 7.30 -7.25
CA ASP A 404 3.61 7.36 -8.34
C ASP A 404 4.30 7.43 -9.72
N LEU A 405 5.38 8.22 -9.85
CA LEU A 405 6.21 8.27 -11.06
C LEU A 405 6.82 6.91 -11.42
N VAL A 406 7.51 6.26 -10.48
CA VAL A 406 8.16 4.96 -10.75
C VAL A 406 7.13 3.85 -10.97
N MET A 407 5.98 3.91 -10.31
CA MET A 407 4.87 2.98 -10.54
C MET A 407 4.29 3.13 -11.95
N TYR A 408 4.10 4.35 -12.45
CA TYR A 408 3.70 4.62 -13.84
C TYR A 408 4.66 4.02 -14.87
N VAL A 409 5.97 4.29 -14.72
CA VAL A 409 7.00 3.68 -15.58
C VAL A 409 6.94 2.16 -15.51
N SER A 410 6.74 1.59 -14.31
CA SER A 410 6.70 0.15 -14.09
C SER A 410 5.57 -0.57 -14.85
N ARG A 411 4.53 0.16 -15.28
CA ARG A 411 3.45 -0.36 -16.14
C ARG A 411 3.62 -0.01 -17.61
N ASN A 412 4.85 0.28 -18.04
CA ASN A 412 5.24 0.63 -19.42
C ASN A 412 4.75 2.01 -19.90
N SER A 413 4.55 2.96 -18.99
CA SER A 413 4.16 4.35 -19.31
C SER A 413 3.02 4.45 -20.33
N PRO A 414 1.84 3.86 -20.04
CA PRO A 414 0.74 3.73 -21.00
C PRO A 414 0.28 5.09 -21.54
N ASN A 415 -0.32 5.09 -22.73
CA ASN A 415 -1.05 6.27 -23.20
C ASN A 415 -2.24 6.54 -22.27
N LEU A 416 -2.56 7.82 -22.08
CA LEU A 416 -3.65 8.28 -21.20
C LEU A 416 -4.73 9.02 -22.01
N PRO A 417 -5.52 8.32 -22.84
CA PRO A 417 -6.65 8.90 -23.56
C PRO A 417 -7.74 9.43 -22.61
N LEU A 418 -7.80 10.76 -22.42
CA LEU A 418 -8.81 11.43 -21.59
C LEU A 418 -10.26 11.10 -21.99
N ASN A 419 -10.50 10.80 -23.28
CA ASN A 419 -11.81 10.50 -23.82
C ASN A 419 -12.40 9.17 -23.29
N GLU A 420 -11.55 8.22 -22.86
CA GLU A 420 -12.00 6.99 -22.19
C GLU A 420 -12.70 7.27 -20.85
N ILE A 421 -12.49 8.45 -20.27
CA ILE A 421 -13.22 8.94 -19.09
C ILE A 421 -14.40 9.82 -19.51
N THR A 422 -14.16 10.85 -20.33
CA THR A 422 -15.20 11.87 -20.61
C THR A 422 -16.37 11.34 -21.44
N GLN A 423 -16.18 10.28 -22.22
CA GLN A 423 -17.26 9.59 -22.95
C GLN A 423 -17.92 8.48 -22.11
N TYR A 424 -17.42 8.17 -20.90
CA TYR A 424 -17.96 7.08 -20.09
C TYR A 424 -19.30 7.45 -19.44
N PRO A 425 -20.36 6.62 -19.56
CA PRO A 425 -21.67 6.93 -18.99
C PRO A 425 -21.69 6.78 -17.46
N ALA A 426 -22.00 7.86 -16.74
CA ALA A 426 -22.35 7.81 -15.33
C ALA A 426 -23.80 7.27 -15.16
N LYS A 427 -23.94 5.96 -14.93
CA LYS A 427 -25.23 5.25 -14.83
C LYS A 427 -25.83 5.29 -13.40
N ALA A 428 -25.01 5.60 -12.41
CA ALA A 428 -25.34 5.56 -10.99
C ALA A 428 -24.71 6.75 -10.25
N ASP A 429 -25.35 7.17 -9.17
CA ASP A 429 -24.87 8.21 -8.25
C ASP A 429 -23.90 7.65 -7.19
N TRP A 430 -23.25 8.54 -6.44
CA TRP A 430 -22.28 8.15 -5.43
C TRP A 430 -22.86 7.22 -4.36
N GLU A 431 -24.09 7.46 -3.88
CA GLU A 431 -24.76 6.60 -2.90
C GLU A 431 -24.90 5.16 -3.42
N THR A 432 -25.35 4.99 -4.67
CA THR A 432 -25.42 3.68 -5.32
C THR A 432 -24.04 3.02 -5.49
N LEU A 433 -23.00 3.79 -5.87
CA LEU A 433 -21.63 3.27 -6.03
C LEU A 433 -21.05 2.82 -4.67
N PHE A 434 -21.31 3.55 -3.60
CA PHE A 434 -20.90 3.19 -2.24
C PHE A 434 -21.56 1.88 -1.81
N SER A 435 -22.88 1.74 -1.91
CA SER A 435 -23.58 0.50 -1.58
C SER A 435 -23.11 -0.69 -2.43
N ARG A 436 -22.88 -0.50 -3.74
CA ARG A 436 -22.38 -1.57 -4.64
C ARG A 436 -20.96 -2.03 -4.30
N SER A 437 -20.07 -1.11 -3.95
CA SER A 437 -18.70 -1.45 -3.56
C SER A 437 -18.63 -2.10 -2.17
N ALA A 438 -19.47 -1.66 -1.23
CA ALA A 438 -19.61 -2.28 0.09
C ALA A 438 -20.12 -3.72 0.01
N ALA A 439 -21.18 -3.96 -0.76
CA ALA A 439 -21.81 -5.27 -0.92
C ALA A 439 -21.13 -6.17 -1.99
N HIS A 440 -19.97 -5.78 -2.55
CA HIS A 440 -19.37 -6.51 -3.67
C HIS A 440 -19.08 -7.97 -3.27
N PRO A 441 -19.53 -8.98 -4.04
CA PRO A 441 -19.61 -10.37 -3.58
C PRO A 441 -18.26 -11.10 -3.51
N SER A 442 -17.25 -10.60 -4.20
CA SER A 442 -15.96 -11.30 -4.43
C SER A 442 -14.71 -10.43 -4.28
N ASP A 443 -14.85 -9.12 -4.03
CA ASP A 443 -13.71 -8.21 -3.85
C ASP A 443 -13.16 -8.33 -2.41
N ASP A 444 -11.84 -8.23 -2.29
CA ASP A 444 -11.05 -8.29 -1.05
C ASP A 444 -10.79 -6.89 -0.45
N GLY A 445 -11.49 -5.86 -0.95
CA GLY A 445 -11.48 -4.49 -0.46
C GLY A 445 -10.80 -3.49 -1.42
N HIS A 446 -10.26 -3.94 -2.55
CA HIS A 446 -9.63 -3.08 -3.55
C HIS A 446 -10.61 -2.12 -4.22
N LEU A 447 -11.81 -2.59 -4.57
CA LEU A 447 -12.84 -1.78 -5.21
C LEU A 447 -13.38 -0.69 -4.28
N ALA A 448 -13.73 -1.05 -3.04
CA ALA A 448 -14.26 -0.09 -2.07
C ALA A 448 -13.23 1.02 -1.79
N LYS A 449 -11.94 0.67 -1.67
CA LYS A 449 -10.86 1.66 -1.51
C LYS A 449 -10.79 2.61 -2.71
N LEU A 450 -10.87 2.07 -3.93
CA LEU A 450 -10.81 2.86 -5.17
C LEU A 450 -11.97 3.85 -5.24
N VAL A 451 -13.21 3.38 -5.05
CA VAL A 451 -14.42 4.23 -5.05
C VAL A 451 -14.33 5.33 -3.98
N ARG A 452 -13.90 4.98 -2.76
CA ARG A 452 -13.69 5.96 -1.66
C ARG A 452 -12.64 7.00 -1.99
N ALA A 453 -11.50 6.60 -2.55
CA ALA A 453 -10.40 7.49 -2.89
C ALA A 453 -10.74 8.44 -4.06
N VAL A 454 -11.52 7.98 -5.05
CA VAL A 454 -12.01 8.83 -6.15
C VAL A 454 -13.04 9.86 -5.63
N ALA A 455 -13.99 9.46 -4.79
CA ALA A 455 -14.96 10.38 -4.20
C ALA A 455 -14.30 11.41 -3.26
N HIS A 456 -13.29 11.00 -2.49
CA HIS A 456 -12.41 11.90 -1.74
C HIS A 456 -11.68 12.89 -2.66
N GLY A 457 -11.13 12.40 -3.77
CA GLY A 457 -10.44 13.23 -4.77
C GLY A 457 -11.33 14.33 -5.33
N GLN A 458 -12.60 14.04 -5.61
CA GLN A 458 -13.57 15.07 -6.02
C GLN A 458 -13.65 16.22 -5.01
N ASN A 459 -13.75 15.90 -3.72
CA ASN A 459 -13.85 16.92 -2.67
C ASN A 459 -12.55 17.75 -2.52
N VAL A 460 -11.39 17.10 -2.52
CA VAL A 460 -10.09 17.77 -2.32
C VAL A 460 -9.66 18.59 -3.54
N CYS A 461 -9.94 18.12 -4.76
CA CYS A 461 -9.53 18.80 -5.98
C CYS A 461 -10.47 19.92 -6.41
N LYS A 462 -11.74 19.94 -5.98
CA LYS A 462 -12.74 20.94 -6.38
C LYS A 462 -12.30 22.41 -6.27
N PRO A 463 -11.55 22.86 -5.23
CA PRO A 463 -11.05 24.23 -5.17
C PRO A 463 -10.00 24.57 -6.24
N PHE A 464 -9.32 23.55 -6.78
CA PHE A 464 -8.15 23.64 -7.66
C PHE A 464 -8.44 23.26 -9.11
N GLU A 465 -9.69 22.92 -9.49
CA GLU A 465 -10.02 22.52 -10.88
C GLU A 465 -9.67 23.61 -11.92
N LYS A 466 -9.66 24.88 -11.50
CA LYS A 466 -9.25 26.03 -12.34
C LYS A 466 -7.76 26.07 -12.66
N ASP A 467 -6.94 25.30 -11.93
CA ASP A 467 -5.48 25.25 -12.10
C ASP A 467 -5.06 24.26 -13.21
N GLY A 468 -6.02 23.71 -13.97
CA GLY A 468 -5.77 22.82 -15.10
C GLY A 468 -5.56 21.35 -14.71
N LEU A 469 -6.17 20.91 -13.61
CA LEU A 469 -6.15 19.50 -13.19
C LEU A 469 -6.84 18.59 -14.23
N PRO A 470 -6.28 17.40 -14.55
CA PRO A 470 -6.80 16.56 -15.64
C PRO A 470 -8.19 15.93 -15.36
N ILE A 471 -8.55 15.67 -14.10
CA ILE A 471 -9.91 15.24 -13.70
C ILE A 471 -10.65 16.43 -13.09
N SER A 472 -11.84 16.75 -13.61
CA SER A 472 -12.70 17.80 -13.06
C SER A 472 -14.19 17.52 -13.28
N GLY A 473 -15.05 18.16 -12.48
CA GLY A 473 -16.51 18.13 -12.66
C GLY A 473 -17.11 16.73 -12.59
N ASP A 474 -17.86 16.34 -13.63
CA ASP A 474 -18.57 15.06 -13.68
C ASP A 474 -17.65 13.84 -13.89
N MET A 475 -16.40 14.07 -14.33
CA MET A 475 -15.42 13.00 -14.56
C MET A 475 -15.19 12.13 -13.33
N TRP A 476 -15.26 12.71 -12.13
CA TRP A 476 -15.15 11.97 -10.87
C TRP A 476 -16.23 10.88 -10.73
N LEU A 477 -17.48 11.20 -11.09
CA LEU A 477 -18.59 10.25 -11.05
C LEU A 477 -18.53 9.26 -12.22
N GLN A 478 -18.05 9.68 -13.39
CA GLN A 478 -17.75 8.79 -14.52
C GLN A 478 -16.74 7.72 -14.10
N ILE A 479 -15.61 8.12 -13.48
CA ILE A 479 -14.58 7.21 -12.95
C ILE A 479 -15.15 6.29 -11.86
N GLY A 480 -16.00 6.80 -10.97
CA GLY A 480 -16.69 5.98 -9.97
C GLY A 480 -17.55 4.87 -10.60
N ASN A 481 -18.24 5.18 -11.70
CA ASN A 481 -19.00 4.19 -12.48
C ASN A 481 -18.06 3.21 -13.22
N MET A 482 -16.97 3.69 -13.83
CA MET A 482 -15.94 2.84 -14.46
C MET A 482 -15.38 1.82 -13.46
N ALA A 483 -15.08 2.24 -12.23
CA ALA A 483 -14.54 1.38 -11.19
C ALA A 483 -15.49 0.23 -10.85
N ILE A 484 -16.77 0.52 -10.58
CA ILE A 484 -17.80 -0.50 -10.31
C ILE A 484 -17.97 -1.44 -11.51
N ASP A 485 -18.18 -0.91 -12.71
CA ASP A 485 -18.49 -1.73 -13.88
C ASP A 485 -17.29 -2.65 -14.23
N SER A 486 -16.05 -2.17 -14.05
CA SER A 486 -14.82 -2.93 -14.37
C SER A 486 -14.64 -4.22 -13.55
N THR A 487 -15.18 -4.28 -12.33
CA THR A 487 -15.08 -5.47 -11.45
C THR A 487 -16.27 -6.41 -11.57
N THR A 488 -17.26 -6.08 -12.40
CA THR A 488 -18.37 -7.00 -12.73
C THR A 488 -17.97 -8.03 -13.80
N GLY A 489 -18.66 -9.16 -13.83
CA GLY A 489 -18.47 -10.20 -14.84
C GLY A 489 -17.74 -11.46 -14.35
N LYS A 490 -17.19 -12.22 -15.30
CA LYS A 490 -16.45 -13.49 -15.06
C LYS A 490 -14.94 -13.36 -15.27
N GLU A 491 -14.51 -12.28 -15.91
CA GLU A 491 -13.09 -12.01 -16.19
C GLU A 491 -12.36 -11.52 -14.93
N ALA A 492 -11.05 -11.30 -15.03
CA ALA A 492 -10.30 -10.70 -13.94
C ALA A 492 -10.85 -9.29 -13.61
N MET A 493 -10.92 -8.97 -12.31
CA MET A 493 -11.32 -7.64 -11.84
C MET A 493 -10.28 -6.55 -12.18
N TRP A 494 -9.02 -6.92 -12.34
CA TRP A 494 -7.89 -6.01 -12.53
C TRP A 494 -6.96 -6.50 -13.64
N VAL A 495 -6.50 -5.58 -14.50
CA VAL A 495 -5.34 -5.86 -15.38
C VAL A 495 -4.04 -5.74 -14.57
N ARG A 496 -2.98 -6.38 -15.06
CA ARG A 496 -1.65 -6.35 -14.43
C ARG A 496 -0.60 -5.95 -15.46
N SER A 497 -0.24 -4.68 -15.43
CA SER A 497 0.63 -3.99 -16.40
C SER A 497 -0.07 -3.55 -17.68
N THR A 498 -1.08 -2.69 -17.52
CA THR A 498 -1.90 -2.05 -18.58
C THR A 498 -1.13 -1.59 -19.84
N GLY A 499 0.10 -1.06 -19.75
CA GLY A 499 0.88 -0.65 -20.92
C GLY A 499 1.54 -1.78 -21.72
N PHE A 500 1.24 -3.04 -21.43
CA PHE A 500 1.65 -4.22 -22.19
C PHE A 500 0.43 -4.87 -22.85
N ASP A 501 0.52 -5.24 -24.12
CA ASP A 501 -0.58 -5.91 -24.84
C ASP A 501 -0.94 -7.26 -24.20
N GLU A 502 0.06 -7.96 -23.66
CA GLU A 502 -0.10 -9.23 -22.94
C GLU A 502 -1.04 -9.13 -21.72
N ALA A 503 -1.21 -7.93 -21.13
CA ALA A 503 -2.13 -7.70 -20.03
C ALA A 503 -3.61 -7.76 -20.45
N TRP A 504 -3.90 -7.71 -21.76
CA TRP A 504 -5.25 -7.59 -22.32
C TRP A 504 -5.70 -8.77 -23.19
N GLU A 505 -4.81 -9.75 -23.45
CA GLU A 505 -5.08 -10.89 -24.36
C GLU A 505 -6.33 -11.68 -23.99
N ASN A 506 -6.57 -11.86 -22.68
CA ASN A 506 -7.64 -12.70 -22.13
C ASN A 506 -8.92 -11.90 -21.78
N LEU A 507 -9.02 -10.65 -22.21
CA LEU A 507 -10.18 -9.79 -21.95
C LEU A 507 -11.06 -9.65 -23.19
N SER A 508 -12.37 -9.56 -22.97
CA SER A 508 -13.36 -9.35 -24.02
C SER A 508 -13.16 -8.01 -24.74
N GLU A 509 -13.56 -7.98 -26.01
CA GLU A 509 -13.52 -6.78 -26.83
C GLU A 509 -14.74 -5.89 -26.57
N ARG A 510 -14.57 -4.57 -26.75
CA ARG A 510 -15.68 -3.61 -26.76
C ARG A 510 -15.62 -2.71 -27.98
N ALA A 511 -16.77 -2.11 -28.31
CA ALA A 511 -16.78 -0.91 -29.13
C ALA A 511 -16.06 0.23 -28.39
N ARG A 512 -15.32 1.05 -29.15
CA ARG A 512 -14.74 2.30 -28.64
C ARG A 512 -15.87 3.25 -28.22
N LEU A 513 -15.63 4.05 -27.17
CA LEU A 513 -16.59 5.01 -26.61
C LEU A 513 -16.76 6.26 -27.49
#